data_AF-A0AAF0VWT3-F1
#
_entry.id   AF-A0AAF0VWT3-F1
#
_cell.length_a   1.000
_cell.length_b   1.000
_cell.length_c   1.000
_cell.angle_alpha   90.00
_cell.angle_beta   90.00
_cell.angle_gamma   90.00
#
_symmetry.space_group_name_H-M   'P 1'
#
loop_
_entity.id
_entity.type
_entity.pdbx_description
1 polymer ?
#
loop_
_entity_poly.entity_id
_entity_poly.type
_entity_poly.pdbx_seq_one_letter_code
_entity_poly.pdbx_strand_id
1 'polypeptide(L)'
;MHFVGLDLAWGEKKQTGVAAIDSGGRLLDVGIAGDDASIIDAIAAYVGDDCIVAIDGPLIVKNQSGYRTAETMFNRDFQKFDAGAYPANTGNPLFNRPRAAVLAEALGLNMDPASGAQRRAIEVYPHPASVVLFELEKTLKYKNKQGRTFDERQRELLKLMTLIEGLDHASPRLRVNHNMNWVALRKRVEAATRPAQLDRDEDPVDAVLCAYVALYWYHRPDDITIYGDFDTGYIVTPSLPPDLSPAPRRRAVPPPNDELHERLSHLEELLAQAQLEARTIREQLYRM
;
A
#
# COMPACT_ATOMS: atom_id res chain seq x y z
N MET A 1 22.72 -10.39 8.41
CA MET A 1 21.98 -9.12 8.25
C MET A 1 20.52 -9.44 7.97
N HIS A 2 19.61 -8.73 8.62
CA HIS A 2 18.17 -8.87 8.41
C HIS A 2 17.54 -7.56 7.91
N PHE A 3 16.46 -7.69 7.16
CA PHE A 3 15.65 -6.59 6.68
C PHE A 3 14.24 -6.78 7.25
N VAL A 4 13.83 -5.83 8.09
CA VAL A 4 12.54 -5.89 8.79
C VAL A 4 11.64 -4.83 8.19
N GLY A 5 10.37 -5.16 8.01
CA GLY A 5 9.36 -4.27 7.49
C GLY A 5 8.21 -4.13 8.47
N LEU A 6 7.77 -2.89 8.69
CA LEU A 6 6.64 -2.55 9.55
C LEU A 6 5.64 -1.72 8.73
N ASP A 7 4.45 -2.25 8.47
CA ASP A 7 3.30 -1.42 8.05
C ASP A 7 2.65 -0.84 9.31
N LEU A 8 3.17 0.32 9.72
CA LEU A 8 2.94 0.86 11.06
C LEU A 8 1.65 1.70 11.08
N ALA A 9 0.60 1.15 11.69
CA ALA A 9 -0.55 1.96 12.05
C ALA A 9 -0.15 3.14 12.95
N TRP A 10 -0.74 4.30 12.70
CA TRP A 10 -0.38 5.51 13.45
C TRP A 10 -0.78 5.48 14.92
N GLY A 11 -1.84 4.73 15.28
CA GLY A 11 -2.30 4.60 16.66
C GLY A 11 -1.67 3.42 17.39
N GLU A 12 -1.24 3.63 18.64
CA GLU A 12 -0.51 2.64 19.46
C GLU A 12 -1.25 1.31 19.72
N LYS A 13 -2.58 1.29 19.62
CA LYS A 13 -3.42 0.10 19.85
C LYS A 13 -4.08 -0.41 18.56
N LYS A 14 -3.43 -0.13 17.43
CA LYS A 14 -3.87 -0.57 16.10
C LYS A 14 -2.90 -1.61 15.59
N GLN A 15 -3.47 -2.55 14.85
CA GLN A 15 -2.72 -3.61 14.20
C GLN A 15 -1.61 -3.04 13.33
N THR A 16 -0.45 -3.69 13.37
CA THR A 16 0.71 -3.40 12.54
C THR A 16 1.14 -4.70 11.85
N GLY A 17 1.38 -4.62 10.54
CA GLY A 17 2.02 -5.72 9.82
C GLY A 17 3.50 -5.79 10.18
N VAL A 18 4.02 -7.00 10.36
CA VAL A 18 5.45 -7.24 10.60
C VAL A 18 5.97 -8.28 9.61
N ALA A 19 7.18 -8.07 9.10
CA ALA A 19 7.86 -9.04 8.27
C ALA A 19 9.39 -8.97 8.46
N ALA A 20 10.08 -10.09 8.25
CA ALA A 20 11.53 -10.17 8.31
C ALA A 20 12.10 -10.99 7.15
N ILE A 21 13.16 -10.49 6.51
CA ILE A 21 13.82 -11.11 5.36
C ILE A 21 15.32 -11.24 5.65
N ASP A 22 15.94 -12.35 5.26
CA ASP A 22 17.41 -12.52 5.33
C ASP A 22 18.14 -11.86 4.14
N SER A 23 19.47 -11.74 4.23
CA SER A 23 20.30 -11.22 3.13
C SER A 23 20.32 -12.09 1.87
N GLY A 24 19.79 -13.32 1.94
CA GLY A 24 19.59 -14.16 0.77
C GLY A 24 18.27 -13.88 0.05
N GLY A 25 17.39 -13.06 0.62
CA GLY A 25 16.04 -12.80 0.13
C GLY A 25 15.02 -13.86 0.55
N ARG A 26 15.21 -14.58 1.66
CA ARG A 26 14.19 -15.50 2.20
C ARG A 26 13.31 -14.77 3.21
N LEU A 27 11.99 -14.90 3.07
CA LEU A 27 11.07 -14.44 4.10
C LEU A 27 11.18 -15.36 5.32
N LEU A 28 11.64 -14.81 6.44
CA LEU A 28 11.80 -15.51 7.71
C LEU A 28 10.52 -15.49 8.52
N ASP A 29 9.82 -14.35 8.53
CA ASP A 29 8.58 -14.17 9.28
C ASP A 29 7.64 -13.17 8.61
N VAL A 30 6.34 -13.36 8.86
CA VAL A 30 5.26 -12.45 8.46
C VAL A 30 4.07 -12.63 9.40
N GLY A 31 3.54 -11.52 9.91
CA GLY A 31 2.46 -11.57 10.88
C GLY A 31 1.90 -10.19 11.24
N ILE A 32 1.20 -10.16 12.37
CA ILE A 32 0.60 -8.94 12.94
C ILE A 32 1.08 -8.74 14.37
N ALA A 33 1.19 -7.48 14.78
CA ALA A 33 1.38 -7.05 16.16
C ALA A 33 0.29 -6.02 16.54
N GLY A 34 -0.09 -5.95 17.81
CA GLY A 34 -1.23 -5.15 18.27
C GLY A 34 -0.87 -3.82 18.93
N ASP A 35 0.37 -3.72 19.42
CA ASP A 35 0.92 -2.58 20.15
C ASP A 35 2.45 -2.55 20.04
N ASP A 36 3.09 -1.53 20.62
CA ASP A 36 4.54 -1.33 20.51
C ASP A 36 5.34 -2.47 21.15
N ALA A 37 4.89 -3.01 22.28
CA ALA A 37 5.54 -4.12 22.95
C ALA A 37 5.52 -5.38 22.07
N SER A 38 4.36 -5.72 21.50
CA SER A 38 4.25 -6.87 20.59
C SER A 38 4.99 -6.66 19.27
N ILE A 39 5.15 -5.42 18.78
CA ILE A 39 6.01 -5.13 17.62
C ILE A 39 7.47 -5.45 17.96
N ILE A 40 7.96 -4.93 19.10
CA ILE A 40 9.34 -5.16 19.55
C ILE A 40 9.60 -6.65 19.75
N ASP A 41 8.70 -7.36 20.42
CA ASP A 41 8.80 -8.80 20.65
C ASP A 41 8.82 -9.58 19.34
N ALA A 42 7.96 -9.24 18.38
CA ALA A 42 7.87 -9.93 17.10
C ALA A 42 9.14 -9.80 16.26
N ILE A 43 9.87 -8.68 16.37
CA ILE A 43 11.08 -8.44 15.57
C ILE A 43 12.39 -8.67 16.33
N ALA A 44 12.33 -8.97 17.63
CA ALA A 44 13.49 -9.07 18.52
C ALA A 44 14.60 -9.98 17.98
N ALA A 45 14.24 -11.14 17.42
CA ALA A 45 15.17 -12.10 16.85
C ALA A 45 15.91 -11.59 15.60
N TYR A 46 15.39 -10.57 14.92
CA TYR A 46 15.92 -10.05 13.66
C TYR A 46 16.69 -8.74 13.83
N VAL A 47 16.58 -8.09 14.98
CA VAL A 47 17.19 -6.77 15.25
C VAL A 47 18.33 -6.83 16.28
N GLY A 48 18.77 -8.02 16.68
CA GLY A 48 19.89 -8.21 17.61
C GLY A 48 21.26 -7.88 17.01
N ASP A 49 21.48 -8.25 15.74
CA ASP A 49 22.70 -7.99 14.96
C ASP A 49 22.42 -6.97 13.84
N ASP A 50 23.25 -6.95 12.78
CA ASP A 50 23.08 -6.09 11.60
C ASP A 50 21.65 -6.15 11.03
N CYS A 51 20.97 -5.01 11.01
CA CYS A 51 19.60 -4.91 10.50
C CYS A 51 19.27 -3.54 9.90
N ILE A 52 18.33 -3.53 8.96
CA ILE A 52 17.61 -2.32 8.54
C ILE A 52 16.11 -2.57 8.78
N VAL A 53 15.49 -1.69 9.56
CA VAL A 53 14.05 -1.71 9.83
C VAL A 53 13.39 -0.62 8.98
N ALA A 54 12.66 -1.01 7.95
CA ALA A 54 11.85 -0.13 7.13
C ALA A 54 10.44 0.02 7.71
N ILE A 55 10.05 1.25 8.00
CA ILE A 55 8.80 1.57 8.69
C ILE A 55 7.93 2.43 7.78
N ASP A 56 6.71 1.98 7.48
CA ASP A 56 5.67 2.80 6.84
C ASP A 56 5.13 3.80 7.87
N GLY A 57 5.82 4.92 7.99
CA GLY A 57 5.43 5.97 8.91
C GLY A 57 6.56 6.96 9.16
N PRO A 58 6.20 8.21 9.50
CA PRO A 58 7.19 9.26 9.60
C PRO A 58 8.16 9.04 10.76
N LEU A 59 9.46 9.07 10.52
CA LEU A 59 10.49 9.04 11.57
C LEU A 59 10.72 10.44 12.15
N ILE A 60 10.68 11.48 11.33
CA ILE A 60 11.06 12.83 11.73
C ILE A 60 9.99 13.81 11.25
N VAL A 61 9.36 14.51 12.20
CA VAL A 61 8.32 15.50 11.94
C VAL A 61 8.61 16.74 12.77
N LYS A 62 8.88 17.86 12.09
CA LYS A 62 9.25 19.13 12.75
C LYS A 62 8.34 20.30 12.38
N ASN A 63 7.69 20.24 11.21
CA ASN A 63 6.76 21.27 10.75
C ASN A 63 5.46 21.26 11.57
N GLN A 64 4.91 22.44 11.83
CA GLN A 64 3.68 22.60 12.61
C GLN A 64 2.42 22.20 11.83
N SER A 65 2.41 22.44 10.51
CA SER A 65 1.27 22.15 9.64
C SER A 65 1.74 21.81 8.22
N GLY A 66 0.82 21.32 7.39
CA GLY A 66 1.09 21.00 5.99
C GLY A 66 1.99 19.76 5.79
N TYR A 67 2.56 19.67 4.60
CA TYR A 67 3.52 18.62 4.20
C TYR A 67 4.94 18.99 4.66
N ARG A 68 5.79 18.00 4.99
CA ARG A 68 7.24 18.25 5.08
C ARG A 68 7.79 18.45 3.66
N THR A 69 9.04 18.89 3.59
CA THR A 69 9.78 18.97 2.34
C THR A 69 9.81 17.61 1.65
N ALA A 70 10.01 16.52 2.42
CA ALA A 70 9.97 15.15 1.94
C ALA A 70 8.67 14.82 1.18
N GLU A 71 7.48 14.96 1.78
CA GLU A 71 6.23 14.65 1.08
C GLU A 71 5.98 15.59 -0.09
N THR A 72 6.39 16.86 -0.02
CA THR A 72 6.20 17.80 -1.12
C THR A 72 6.98 17.34 -2.36
N MET A 73 8.25 16.98 -2.20
CA MET A 73 9.08 16.46 -3.30
C MET A 73 8.54 15.10 -3.78
N PHE A 74 8.23 14.22 -2.84
CA PHE A 74 7.67 12.90 -3.10
C PHE A 74 6.37 12.95 -3.92
N ASN A 75 5.45 13.84 -3.54
CA ASN A 75 4.15 13.97 -4.18
C ASN A 75 4.23 14.53 -5.60
N ARG A 76 5.26 15.32 -5.92
CA ARG A 76 5.51 15.76 -7.30
C ARG A 76 5.66 14.58 -8.25
N ASP A 77 6.27 13.50 -7.79
CA ASP A 77 6.54 12.31 -8.60
C ASP A 77 5.40 11.30 -8.50
N PHE A 78 4.83 11.09 -7.31
CA PHE A 78 3.94 9.96 -7.05
C PHE A 78 2.44 10.28 -7.06
N GLN A 79 2.01 11.54 -6.92
CA GLN A 79 0.58 11.88 -6.92
C GLN A 79 -0.10 11.55 -8.26
N LYS A 80 0.65 11.54 -9.37
CA LYS A 80 0.14 11.18 -10.70
C LYS A 80 -0.23 9.70 -10.83
N PHE A 81 0.31 8.83 -9.97
CA PHE A 81 -0.01 7.40 -9.87
C PHE A 81 -1.07 7.08 -8.80
N ASP A 82 -1.70 8.11 -8.22
CA ASP A 82 -2.53 8.03 -7.00
C ASP A 82 -1.76 7.55 -5.74
N ALA A 83 -0.44 7.70 -5.74
CA ALA A 83 0.46 7.24 -4.69
C ALA A 83 1.01 8.41 -3.84
N GLY A 84 0.22 9.47 -3.68
CA GLY A 84 0.63 10.63 -2.89
C GLY A 84 0.64 10.34 -1.39
N ALA A 85 1.64 10.87 -0.70
CA ALA A 85 1.73 10.91 0.75
C ALA A 85 0.82 11.93 1.39
N TYR A 86 0.29 11.55 2.55
CA TYR A 86 -0.47 12.41 3.43
C TYR A 86 0.49 13.32 4.23
N PRO A 87 0.04 14.51 4.64
CA PRO A 87 0.88 15.40 5.43
C PRO A 87 1.16 14.83 6.82
N ALA A 88 2.44 14.71 7.19
CA ALA A 88 2.87 14.55 8.57
C ALA A 88 3.29 15.91 9.16
N ASN A 89 2.69 16.32 10.27
CA ASN A 89 3.01 17.57 10.98
C ASN A 89 2.68 17.47 12.47
N THR A 90 3.33 18.29 13.29
CA THR A 90 3.19 18.27 14.75
C THR A 90 1.86 18.83 15.26
N GLY A 91 1.07 19.45 14.39
CA GLY A 91 -0.34 19.79 14.65
C GLY A 91 -1.25 18.56 14.73
N ASN A 92 -0.84 17.43 14.16
CA ASN A 92 -1.47 16.13 14.39
C ASN A 92 -0.81 15.44 15.60
N PRO A 93 -1.54 15.17 16.70
CA PRO A 93 -0.98 14.51 17.89
C PRO A 93 -0.32 13.16 17.61
N LEU A 94 -0.75 12.43 16.56
CA LEU A 94 -0.15 11.15 16.16
C LEU A 94 1.30 11.28 15.66
N PHE A 95 1.76 12.50 15.35
CA PHE A 95 3.10 12.79 14.87
C PHE A 95 3.91 13.68 15.83
N ASN A 96 3.48 13.82 17.07
CA ASN A 96 4.14 14.63 18.09
C ASN A 96 4.20 13.87 19.44
N ARG A 97 5.05 12.87 19.61
CA ARG A 97 6.15 12.40 18.73
C ARG A 97 5.69 11.30 17.76
N PRO A 98 6.32 11.13 16.58
CA PRO A 98 5.95 10.06 15.65
C PRO A 98 6.22 8.66 16.23
N ARG A 99 5.25 7.75 16.12
CA ARG A 99 5.34 6.37 16.62
C ARG A 99 6.55 5.61 16.07
N ALA A 100 6.90 5.81 14.80
CA ALA A 100 8.07 5.17 14.18
C ALA A 100 9.39 5.55 14.87
N ALA A 101 9.55 6.83 15.26
CA ALA A 101 10.72 7.26 16.01
C ALA A 101 10.77 6.69 17.42
N VAL A 102 9.62 6.57 18.10
CA VAL A 102 9.55 5.95 19.43
C VAL A 102 10.03 4.49 19.37
N LEU A 103 9.59 3.73 18.37
CA LEU A 103 10.04 2.35 18.15
C LEU A 103 11.53 2.29 17.79
N ALA A 104 12.00 3.16 16.89
CA ALA A 104 13.42 3.20 16.52
C ALA A 104 14.33 3.51 17.71
N GLU A 105 13.93 4.43 18.59
CA GLU A 105 14.66 4.76 19.82
C GLU A 105 14.65 3.60 20.82
N ALA A 106 13.50 2.98 21.05
CA ALA A 106 13.38 1.83 21.96
C ALA A 106 14.28 0.65 21.53
N LEU A 107 14.47 0.48 20.22
CA LEU A 107 15.31 -0.55 19.63
C LEU A 107 16.79 -0.14 19.47
N GLY A 108 17.13 1.13 19.72
CA GLY A 108 18.47 1.67 19.54
C GLY A 108 18.93 1.70 18.07
N LEU A 109 18.00 2.00 17.16
CA LEU A 109 18.25 2.05 15.72
C LEU A 109 18.69 3.46 15.29
N ASN A 110 19.73 3.54 14.47
CA ASN A 110 20.14 4.80 13.88
C ASN A 110 19.16 5.19 12.76
N MET A 111 18.58 6.39 12.83
CA MET A 111 17.58 6.88 11.88
C MET A 111 18.15 7.72 10.73
N ASP A 112 19.46 7.97 10.67
CA ASP A 112 20.09 8.70 9.58
C ASP A 112 20.30 7.75 8.37
N PRO A 113 19.66 8.00 7.22
CA PRO A 113 19.77 7.12 6.07
C PRO A 113 21.18 7.13 5.46
N ALA A 114 22.01 8.15 5.71
CA ALA A 114 23.40 8.20 5.28
C ALA A 114 24.35 7.44 6.23
N SER A 115 23.85 6.96 7.38
CA SER A 115 24.66 6.29 8.38
C SER A 115 25.18 4.92 7.91
N GLY A 116 26.44 4.65 8.21
CA GLY A 116 27.07 3.32 8.08
C GLY A 116 26.80 2.39 9.27
N ALA A 117 25.93 2.78 10.21
CA ALA A 117 25.61 1.97 11.37
C ALA A 117 25.04 0.59 10.98
N GLN A 118 25.41 -0.42 11.76
CA GLN A 118 24.94 -1.80 11.55
C GLN A 118 23.42 -1.96 11.75
N ARG A 119 22.84 -1.16 12.64
CA ARG A 119 21.42 -1.23 13.03
C ARG A 119 20.74 0.09 12.71
N ARG A 120 19.85 0.09 11.73
CA ARG A 120 19.22 1.30 11.18
C ARG A 120 17.71 1.19 11.10
N ALA A 121 17.05 2.33 11.17
CA ALA A 121 15.64 2.50 10.84
C ALA A 121 15.51 3.50 9.68
N ILE A 122 14.63 3.20 8.73
CA ILE A 122 14.29 4.10 7.64
C ILE A 122 12.79 4.25 7.46
N GLU A 123 12.38 5.44 7.06
CA GLU A 123 11.02 5.75 6.65
C GLU A 123 10.79 5.31 5.21
N VAL A 124 9.79 4.47 4.98
CA VAL A 124 9.41 3.97 3.64
C VAL A 124 7.94 4.22 3.37
N TYR A 125 7.52 4.00 2.12
CA TYR A 125 6.11 4.02 1.75
C TYR A 125 5.80 2.88 0.74
N PRO A 126 5.10 1.81 1.16
CA PRO A 126 4.89 0.61 0.34
C PRO A 126 4.09 0.88 -0.96
N HIS A 127 3.07 1.74 -0.91
CA HIS A 127 2.23 2.01 -2.08
C HIS A 127 3.03 2.59 -3.28
N PRO A 128 3.79 3.69 -3.13
CA PRO A 128 4.71 4.21 -4.15
C PRO A 128 5.81 3.22 -4.53
N ALA A 129 6.37 2.48 -3.58
CA ALA A 129 7.36 1.45 -3.88
C ALA A 129 6.77 0.37 -4.81
N SER A 130 5.52 -0.04 -4.61
CA SER A 130 4.84 -1.00 -5.51
C SER A 130 4.66 -0.47 -6.93
N VAL A 131 4.45 0.84 -7.09
CA VAL A 131 4.34 1.48 -8.41
C VAL A 131 5.64 1.32 -9.18
N VAL A 132 6.78 1.55 -8.52
CA VAL A 132 8.10 1.43 -9.15
C VAL A 132 8.49 -0.02 -9.38
N LEU A 133 8.44 -0.84 -8.32
CA LEU A 133 8.92 -2.23 -8.36
C LEU A 133 8.15 -3.11 -9.34
N PHE A 134 6.89 -2.78 -9.60
CA PHE A 134 6.01 -3.55 -10.48
C PHE A 134 5.55 -2.76 -11.70
N GLU A 135 6.17 -1.61 -11.97
CA GLU A 135 5.88 -0.74 -13.12
C GLU A 135 4.38 -0.44 -13.30
N LEU A 136 3.69 -0.15 -12.19
CA LEU A 136 2.25 0.05 -12.21
C LEU A 136 1.89 1.44 -12.72
N GLU A 137 0.90 1.51 -13.59
CA GLU A 137 0.36 2.78 -14.06
C GLU A 137 -0.36 3.59 -12.96
N LYS A 138 -0.84 2.91 -11.89
CA LYS A 138 -1.45 3.47 -10.66
C LYS A 138 -1.33 2.49 -9.49
N THR A 139 -1.51 2.99 -8.26
CA THR A 139 -1.60 2.13 -7.07
C THR A 139 -2.71 1.07 -7.18
N LEU A 140 -2.47 -0.12 -6.63
CA LEU A 140 -3.49 -1.13 -6.40
C LEU A 140 -4.48 -0.68 -5.32
N LYS A 141 -5.78 -0.92 -5.51
CA LYS A 141 -6.86 -0.35 -4.67
C LYS A 141 -7.34 -1.32 -3.57
N TYR A 142 -6.41 -1.93 -2.84
CA TYR A 142 -6.72 -2.94 -1.82
C TYR A 142 -7.05 -2.39 -0.43
N LYS A 143 -6.38 -1.31 0.03
CA LYS A 143 -6.67 -0.69 1.34
C LYS A 143 -8.12 -0.23 1.46
N ASN A 144 -8.68 -0.27 2.67
CA ASN A 144 -10.04 0.19 2.92
C ASN A 144 -10.19 1.71 2.69
N LYS A 145 -10.99 2.12 1.70
CA LYS A 145 -11.35 3.53 1.44
C LYS A 145 -12.77 3.62 0.87
N GLN A 146 -13.41 4.76 1.09
CA GLN A 146 -14.75 5.04 0.55
C GLN A 146 -14.80 4.83 -0.98
N GLY A 147 -15.86 4.16 -1.45
CA GLY A 147 -16.09 3.88 -2.86
C GLY A 147 -15.43 2.60 -3.39
N ARG A 148 -14.71 1.83 -2.55
CA ARG A 148 -14.13 0.53 -2.93
C ARG A 148 -15.02 -0.62 -2.47
N THR A 149 -15.28 -1.56 -3.37
CA THR A 149 -16.05 -2.77 -3.02
C THR A 149 -15.14 -3.83 -2.38
N PHE A 150 -15.74 -4.77 -1.64
CA PHE A 150 -15.01 -5.91 -1.09
C PHE A 150 -14.27 -6.69 -2.18
N ASP A 151 -14.96 -7.03 -3.28
CA ASP A 151 -14.40 -7.81 -4.40
C ASP A 151 -13.24 -7.07 -5.09
N GLU A 152 -13.34 -5.74 -5.21
CA GLU A 152 -12.23 -4.92 -5.71
C GLU A 152 -11.03 -5.01 -4.78
N ARG A 153 -11.24 -4.81 -3.48
CA ARG A 153 -10.15 -4.86 -2.51
C ARG A 153 -9.45 -6.23 -2.49
N GLN A 154 -10.22 -7.30 -2.45
CA GLN A 154 -9.70 -8.67 -2.43
C GLN A 154 -8.88 -8.96 -3.70
N ARG A 155 -9.42 -8.63 -4.88
CA ARG A 155 -8.72 -8.82 -6.16
C ARG A 155 -7.40 -8.06 -6.21
N GLU A 156 -7.40 -6.79 -5.82
CA GLU A 156 -6.20 -5.95 -5.84
C GLU A 156 -5.16 -6.41 -4.80
N LEU A 157 -5.59 -6.93 -3.65
CA LEU A 157 -4.67 -7.50 -2.65
C LEU A 157 -4.02 -8.79 -3.17
N LEU A 158 -4.80 -9.69 -3.76
CA LEU A 158 -4.28 -10.91 -4.39
C LEU A 158 -3.35 -10.61 -5.57
N LYS A 159 -3.63 -9.55 -6.32
CA LYS A 159 -2.73 -9.04 -7.35
C LYS A 159 -1.40 -8.57 -6.75
N LEU A 160 -1.43 -7.80 -5.66
CA LEU A 160 -0.21 -7.40 -4.95
C LEU A 160 0.60 -8.62 -4.47
N MET A 161 -0.06 -9.58 -3.82
CA MET A 161 0.61 -10.82 -3.36
C MET A 161 1.26 -11.59 -4.51
N THR A 162 0.58 -11.67 -5.66
CA THR A 162 1.12 -12.32 -6.87
C THR A 162 2.34 -11.57 -7.42
N LEU A 163 2.34 -10.24 -7.40
CA LEU A 163 3.49 -9.43 -7.80
C LEU A 163 4.68 -9.62 -6.84
N ILE A 164 4.42 -9.67 -5.54
CA ILE A 164 5.43 -9.96 -4.50
C ILE A 164 6.02 -11.37 -4.70
N GLU A 165 5.21 -12.37 -5.02
CA GLU A 165 5.68 -13.73 -5.32
C GLU A 165 6.57 -13.78 -6.57
N GLY A 166 6.29 -12.92 -7.56
CA GLY A 166 7.13 -12.76 -8.76
C GLY A 166 8.55 -12.25 -8.48
N LEU A 167 8.79 -11.64 -7.31
CA LEU A 167 10.11 -11.16 -6.91
C LEU A 167 11.12 -12.29 -6.67
N ASP A 168 10.73 -13.57 -6.69
CA ASP A 168 11.68 -14.70 -6.68
C ASP A 168 12.61 -14.67 -7.91
N HIS A 169 12.16 -14.04 -9.00
CA HIS A 169 12.92 -13.86 -10.23
C HIS A 169 13.54 -12.45 -10.37
N ALA A 170 13.37 -11.58 -9.37
CA ALA A 170 13.92 -10.23 -9.38
C ALA A 170 15.37 -10.18 -8.85
N SER A 171 15.98 -9.01 -8.96
CA SER A 171 17.28 -8.71 -8.34
C SER A 171 17.18 -7.39 -7.55
N PRO A 172 17.26 -7.42 -6.20
CA PRO A 172 17.45 -8.61 -5.36
C PRO A 172 16.24 -9.55 -5.36
N ARG A 173 16.49 -10.84 -5.19
CA ARG A 173 15.43 -11.87 -5.17
C ARG A 173 14.66 -11.86 -3.86
N LEU A 174 13.38 -12.24 -3.89
CA LEU A 174 12.56 -12.48 -2.69
C LEU A 174 11.75 -13.78 -2.81
N ARG A 175 12.01 -14.74 -1.91
CA ARG A 175 11.32 -16.04 -1.79
C ARG A 175 10.30 -16.03 -0.65
N VAL A 176 9.12 -15.50 -0.91
CA VAL A 176 8.00 -15.54 0.05
C VAL A 176 7.33 -16.91 0.11
N ASN A 177 7.27 -17.64 -1.01
CA ASN A 177 6.56 -18.92 -1.13
C ASN A 177 7.17 -20.08 -0.31
N HIS A 178 8.40 -19.91 0.19
CA HIS A 178 9.05 -20.89 1.07
C HIS A 178 8.65 -20.70 2.55
N ASN A 179 7.90 -19.65 2.86
CA ASN A 179 7.42 -19.36 4.20
C ASN A 179 5.96 -19.83 4.35
N MET A 180 5.72 -20.74 5.30
CA MET A 180 4.38 -21.31 5.52
C MET A 180 3.36 -20.26 5.98
N ASN A 181 3.79 -19.22 6.72
CA ASN A 181 2.89 -18.14 7.16
C ASN A 181 2.45 -17.27 6.00
N TRP A 182 3.32 -17.01 5.01
CA TRP A 182 2.93 -16.35 3.75
C TRP A 182 1.91 -17.16 2.96
N VAL A 183 2.16 -18.46 2.77
CA VAL A 183 1.23 -19.36 2.07
C VAL A 183 -0.12 -19.40 2.79
N ALA A 184 -0.12 -19.44 4.12
CA ALA A 184 -1.34 -19.40 4.91
C ALA A 184 -2.05 -18.03 4.81
N LEU A 185 -1.32 -16.92 4.82
CA LEU A 185 -1.84 -15.57 4.63
C LEU A 185 -2.56 -15.45 3.29
N ARG A 186 -1.94 -15.92 2.19
CA ARG A 186 -2.56 -15.92 0.86
C ARG A 186 -3.89 -16.68 0.86
N LYS A 187 -3.90 -17.90 1.41
CA LYS A 187 -5.12 -18.71 1.50
C LYS A 187 -6.23 -18.03 2.29
N ARG A 188 -5.90 -17.28 3.35
CA ARG A 188 -6.90 -16.51 4.11
C ARG A 188 -7.48 -15.37 3.29
N VAL A 189 -6.66 -14.64 2.53
CA VAL A 189 -7.12 -13.58 1.62
C VAL A 189 -8.00 -14.16 0.52
N GLU A 190 -7.61 -15.29 -0.09
CA GLU A 190 -8.42 -15.99 -1.10
C GLU A 190 -9.78 -16.46 -0.55
N ALA A 191 -9.80 -16.96 0.69
CA ALA A 191 -11.01 -17.44 1.36
C ALA A 191 -11.81 -16.34 2.08
N ALA A 192 -11.38 -15.07 2.01
CA ALA A 192 -12.06 -13.99 2.69
C ALA A 192 -13.47 -13.78 2.12
N THR A 193 -14.42 -13.48 3.01
CA THR A 193 -15.82 -13.18 2.67
C THR A 193 -16.33 -11.90 3.35
N ARG A 194 -15.50 -11.25 4.18
CA ARG A 194 -15.85 -10.06 4.96
C ARG A 194 -14.73 -9.02 4.93
N PRO A 195 -15.05 -7.71 4.87
CA PRO A 195 -14.05 -6.64 4.86
C PRO A 195 -13.03 -6.72 6.00
N ALA A 196 -13.47 -7.05 7.22
CA ALA A 196 -12.59 -7.15 8.39
C ALA A 196 -11.50 -8.23 8.26
N GLN A 197 -11.69 -9.24 7.40
CA GLN A 197 -10.66 -10.24 7.12
C GLN A 197 -9.56 -9.65 6.22
N LEU A 198 -9.92 -8.80 5.26
CA LEU A 198 -8.95 -8.07 4.44
C LEU A 198 -8.22 -7.01 5.26
N ASP A 199 -8.95 -6.27 6.12
CA ASP A 199 -8.35 -5.27 7.01
C ASP A 199 -7.29 -5.91 7.93
N ARG A 200 -7.51 -7.17 8.36
CA ARG A 200 -6.54 -7.92 9.15
C ARG A 200 -5.30 -8.34 8.34
N ASP A 201 -5.49 -8.78 7.09
CA ASP A 201 -4.45 -9.45 6.31
C ASP A 201 -3.72 -8.51 5.32
N GLU A 202 -4.16 -7.25 5.13
CA GLU A 202 -3.48 -6.28 4.26
C GLU A 202 -2.16 -5.75 4.84
N ASP A 203 -2.10 -5.44 6.14
CA ASP A 203 -0.89 -4.87 6.74
C ASP A 203 0.32 -5.83 6.71
N PRO A 204 0.19 -7.15 6.98
CA PRO A 204 1.31 -8.09 6.81
C PRO A 204 1.87 -8.13 5.37
N VAL A 205 1.03 -7.94 4.36
CA VAL A 205 1.47 -7.90 2.95
C VAL A 205 2.30 -6.65 2.69
N ASP A 206 1.85 -5.50 3.18
CA ASP A 206 2.59 -4.23 3.08
C ASP A 206 3.89 -4.26 3.88
N ALA A 207 3.92 -4.95 5.03
CA ALA A 207 5.13 -5.14 5.82
C ALA A 207 6.20 -5.94 5.05
N VAL A 208 5.81 -6.96 4.28
CA VAL A 208 6.74 -7.68 3.39
C VAL A 208 7.31 -6.74 2.34
N LEU A 209 6.50 -5.85 1.77
CA LEU A 209 6.96 -4.86 0.81
C LEU A 209 7.91 -3.83 1.47
N CYS A 210 7.62 -3.38 2.69
CA CYS A 210 8.52 -2.51 3.45
C CYS A 210 9.88 -3.18 3.69
N ALA A 211 9.89 -4.43 4.15
CA ALA A 211 11.11 -5.21 4.34
C ALA A 211 11.90 -5.36 3.03
N TYR A 212 11.19 -5.57 1.93
CA TYR A 212 11.81 -5.68 0.60
C TYR A 212 12.41 -4.36 0.12
N VAL A 213 11.81 -3.20 0.43
CA VAL A 213 12.43 -1.89 0.14
C VAL A 213 13.77 -1.74 0.87
N ALA A 214 13.88 -2.19 2.12
CA ALA A 214 15.16 -2.19 2.84
C ALA A 214 16.21 -3.11 2.19
N LEU A 215 15.82 -4.33 1.78
CA LEU A 215 16.68 -5.26 1.04
C LEU A 215 17.12 -4.64 -0.30
N TYR A 216 16.17 -4.03 -1.02
CA TYR A 216 16.39 -3.38 -2.31
C TYR A 216 17.38 -2.25 -2.18
N TRP A 217 17.21 -1.36 -1.21
CA TRP A 217 18.14 -0.26 -0.95
C TRP A 217 19.55 -0.74 -0.64
N TYR A 218 19.68 -1.78 0.19
CA TYR A 218 20.99 -2.34 0.54
C TYR A 218 21.74 -2.91 -0.68
N HIS A 219 21.04 -3.61 -1.57
CA HIS A 219 21.66 -4.22 -2.75
C HIS A 219 21.77 -3.28 -3.95
N ARG A 220 20.92 -2.26 -4.02
CA ARG A 220 20.78 -1.35 -5.17
C ARG A 220 20.69 0.10 -4.69
N PRO A 221 21.71 0.62 -4.00
CA PRO A 221 21.68 1.98 -3.45
C PRO A 221 21.53 3.06 -4.52
N ASP A 222 22.01 2.81 -5.74
CA ASP A 222 21.89 3.74 -6.89
C ASP A 222 20.47 3.78 -7.49
N ASP A 223 19.62 2.79 -7.19
CA ASP A 223 18.25 2.67 -7.68
C ASP A 223 17.22 3.11 -6.63
N ILE A 224 17.65 3.90 -5.65
CA ILE A 224 16.82 4.48 -4.59
C ILE A 224 16.83 6.01 -4.68
N THR A 225 15.66 6.60 -4.43
CA THR A 225 15.55 8.03 -4.15
C THR A 225 15.20 8.24 -2.68
N ILE A 226 15.95 9.13 -2.04
CA ILE A 226 15.62 9.66 -0.72
C ILE A 226 15.05 11.07 -0.92
N TYR A 227 13.77 11.25 -0.60
CA TYR A 227 13.11 12.55 -0.67
C TYR A 227 13.22 13.25 0.68
N GLY A 228 13.87 14.41 0.74
CA GLY A 228 14.12 15.14 1.99
C GLY A 228 15.49 14.83 2.59
N ASP A 229 15.64 15.02 3.90
CA ASP A 229 16.90 14.85 4.63
C ASP A 229 16.66 14.45 6.09
N PHE A 230 17.72 14.04 6.80
CA PHE A 230 17.61 13.66 8.21
C PHE A 230 17.20 14.84 9.11
N ASP A 231 17.52 16.07 8.74
CA ASP A 231 17.21 17.23 9.57
C ASP A 231 15.72 17.57 9.55
N THR A 232 15.01 17.38 8.45
CA THR A 232 13.62 17.80 8.26
C THR A 232 12.65 16.65 8.05
N GLY A 233 13.17 15.44 7.91
CA GLY A 233 12.44 14.22 7.58
C GLY A 233 12.65 13.80 6.13
N TYR A 234 12.56 12.50 5.89
CA TYR A 234 12.85 11.90 4.60
C TYR A 234 11.94 10.70 4.32
N ILE A 235 11.80 10.33 3.04
CA ILE A 235 11.13 9.09 2.62
C ILE A 235 12.06 8.34 1.65
N VAL A 236 12.31 7.06 1.92
CA VAL A 236 13.09 6.16 1.06
C VAL A 236 12.15 5.36 0.17
N THR A 237 12.38 5.38 -1.14
CA THR A 237 11.62 4.57 -2.10
C THR A 237 12.51 4.21 -3.29
N PRO A 238 12.26 3.08 -3.99
CA PRO A 238 12.85 2.83 -5.30
C PRO A 238 12.64 4.01 -6.24
N SER A 239 13.69 4.35 -7.00
CA SER A 239 13.73 5.48 -7.92
C SER A 239 12.70 5.33 -9.02
N LEU A 240 11.83 6.33 -9.19
CA LEU A 240 10.84 6.31 -10.28
C LEU A 240 11.55 6.31 -11.65
N PRO A 241 11.34 5.29 -12.51
CA PRO A 241 11.92 5.28 -13.83
C PRO A 241 11.37 6.44 -14.67
N PRO A 242 12.21 7.15 -15.44
CA PRO A 242 11.78 8.32 -16.21
C PRO A 242 10.71 7.99 -17.27
N ASP A 243 10.73 6.76 -17.79
CA ASP A 243 9.80 6.31 -18.83
C ASP A 243 8.48 5.75 -18.27
N LEU A 244 8.39 5.53 -16.95
CA LEU A 244 7.17 5.03 -16.33
C LEU A 244 6.09 6.12 -16.32
N SER A 245 5.03 5.89 -17.09
CA SER A 245 3.95 6.86 -17.30
C SER A 245 2.66 6.42 -16.59
N PRO A 246 1.96 7.33 -15.89
CA PRO A 246 0.70 7.00 -15.23
C PRO A 246 -0.43 6.83 -16.25
N ALA A 247 -1.39 5.96 -15.95
CA ALA A 247 -2.61 5.87 -16.73
C ALA A 247 -3.36 7.22 -16.67
N PRO A 248 -4.00 7.68 -17.77
CA PRO A 248 -4.76 8.92 -17.78
C PRO A 248 -5.74 8.99 -16.60
N ARG A 249 -5.91 10.16 -16.00
CA ARG A 249 -7.01 10.36 -15.05
C ARG A 249 -8.32 10.20 -15.81
N ARG A 250 -9.07 9.12 -15.54
CA ARG A 250 -10.47 9.03 -15.96
C ARG A 250 -11.15 10.29 -15.41
N ARG A 251 -11.65 11.16 -16.30
CA ARG A 251 -12.57 12.22 -15.90
C ARG A 251 -13.71 11.52 -15.17
N ALA A 252 -14.05 11.99 -13.97
CA ALA A 252 -15.29 11.57 -13.34
C ALA A 252 -16.39 11.84 -14.37
N VAL A 253 -17.04 10.79 -14.86
CA VAL A 253 -18.27 10.98 -15.63
C VAL A 253 -19.20 11.68 -14.64
N PRO A 254 -19.68 12.89 -14.95
CA PRO A 254 -20.66 13.54 -14.08
C PRO A 254 -21.80 12.55 -13.82
N PRO A 255 -22.41 12.54 -12.63
CA PRO A 255 -23.63 11.76 -12.45
C PRO A 255 -24.59 12.08 -13.61
N PRO A 256 -25.30 11.08 -14.16
CA PRO A 256 -26.18 11.32 -15.30
C PRO A 256 -27.11 12.48 -14.95
N ASN A 257 -27.10 13.53 -15.79
CA ASN A 257 -27.96 14.69 -15.57
C ASN A 257 -29.44 14.25 -15.72
N ASP A 258 -30.36 15.07 -15.21
CA ASP A 258 -31.80 14.77 -15.26
C ASP A 258 -32.27 14.49 -16.71
N GLU A 259 -31.64 15.12 -17.70
CA GLU A 259 -31.94 14.95 -19.14
C GLU A 259 -31.69 13.52 -19.64
N LEU A 260 -30.65 12.82 -19.17
CA LEU A 260 -30.41 11.42 -19.55
C LEU A 260 -31.44 10.48 -18.91
N HIS A 261 -31.89 10.77 -17.69
CA HIS A 261 -32.95 10.00 -17.04
C HIS A 261 -34.30 10.25 -17.73
N GLU A 262 -34.62 11.49 -18.09
CA GLU A 262 -35.82 11.82 -18.87
C GLU A 262 -35.82 11.13 -20.23
N ARG A 263 -34.68 11.12 -20.94
CA ARG A 263 -34.55 10.42 -22.22
C ARG A 263 -34.69 8.90 -22.09
N LEU A 264 -34.18 8.31 -21.01
CA LEU A 264 -34.34 6.87 -20.75
C LEU A 264 -35.80 6.53 -20.44
N SER A 265 -36.44 7.29 -19.53
CA SER A 265 -37.87 7.12 -19.22
C SER A 265 -38.75 7.25 -20.46
N HIS A 266 -38.48 8.24 -21.31
CA HIS A 266 -39.22 8.42 -22.56
C HIS A 266 -39.03 7.25 -23.54
N LEU A 267 -37.82 6.68 -23.63
CA LEU A 267 -37.55 5.49 -24.44
C LEU A 267 -38.29 4.26 -23.90
N GLU A 268 -38.34 4.10 -22.58
CA GLU A 268 -39.08 3.01 -21.92
C GLU A 268 -40.59 3.11 -22.18
N GLU A 269 -41.16 4.32 -22.15
CA GLU A 269 -42.57 4.56 -22.51
C GLU A 269 -42.86 4.21 -23.97
N LEU A 270 -42.01 4.66 -24.90
CA LEU A 270 -42.17 4.33 -26.33
C LEU A 270 -42.09 2.82 -26.58
N LEU A 271 -41.20 2.11 -25.88
CA LEU A 271 -41.08 0.66 -25.96
C LEU A 271 -42.33 -0.04 -25.43
N ALA A 272 -42.86 0.40 -24.28
CA ALA A 272 -44.09 -0.13 -23.71
C ALA A 272 -45.30 0.08 -24.65
N GLN A 273 -45.38 1.26 -25.27
CA GLN A 273 -46.44 1.58 -26.22
C GLN A 273 -46.35 0.73 -27.49
N ALA A 274 -45.16 0.57 -28.06
CA ALA A 274 -44.93 -0.30 -29.21
C ALA A 274 -45.26 -1.77 -28.90
N GLN A 275 -44.95 -2.24 -27.69
CA GLN A 275 -45.30 -3.61 -27.25
C GLN A 275 -46.82 -3.80 -27.13
N LEU A 276 -47.54 -2.81 -26.62
CA LEU A 276 -49.00 -2.86 -26.51
C LEU A 276 -49.66 -2.86 -27.89
N GLU A 277 -49.18 -2.03 -28.81
CA GLU A 277 -49.66 -1.99 -30.18
C GLU A 277 -49.41 -3.30 -30.91
N ALA A 278 -48.19 -3.85 -30.81
CA ALA A 278 -47.85 -5.15 -31.37
C ALA A 278 -48.73 -6.28 -30.81
N ARG A 279 -49.04 -6.26 -29.50
CA ARG A 279 -49.96 -7.21 -28.87
C ARG A 279 -51.38 -7.07 -29.43
N THR A 280 -51.86 -5.85 -29.61
CA THR A 280 -53.20 -5.56 -30.13
C THR A 280 -53.34 -6.04 -31.57
N ILE A 281 -52.35 -5.74 -32.42
CA ILE A 281 -52.28 -6.23 -33.81
C ILE A 281 -52.27 -7.76 -33.84
N ARG A 282 -51.50 -8.41 -32.95
CA ARG A 282 -51.47 -9.87 -32.84
C ARG A 282 -52.84 -10.42 -32.45
N GLU A 283 -53.52 -9.85 -31.46
CA GLU A 283 -54.86 -10.28 -31.05
C GLU A 283 -55.90 -10.12 -32.18
N GLN A 284 -55.75 -9.11 -33.05
CA GLN A 284 -56.62 -8.93 -34.22
C GLN A 284 -56.30 -9.91 -35.36
N LEU A 285 -55.03 -10.20 -35.61
CA LEU A 285 -54.61 -11.14 -36.66
C LEU A 285 -54.95 -12.61 -36.33
N TYR A 286 -54.96 -13.00 -35.06
CA TYR A 286 -55.22 -14.38 -34.60
C TYR A 286 -56.61 -14.56 -33.94
N ARG A 287 -57.55 -13.63 -34.19
CA ARG A 287 -58.99 -13.77 -33.87
C ARG A 287 -59.83 -14.30 -35.04
N MET A 288 -59.19 -14.77 -36.10
CA MET A 288 -59.74 -15.75 -37.04
C MET A 288 -59.33 -17.16 -36.63
#